data_AF-A0A1I3SUQ2-F1
#
_entry.id   AF-A0A1I3SUQ2-F1
#
_cell.length_a   1.000
_cell.length_b   1.000
_cell.length_c   1.000
_cell.angle_alpha   90.00
_cell.angle_beta   90.00
_cell.angle_gamma   90.00
#
_symmetry.space_group_name_H-M   'P 1'
#
loop_
_entity.id
_entity.type
_entity.pdbx_description
1 polymer ?
#
loop_
_entity_poly.entity_id
_entity_poly.type
_entity_poly.pdbx_seq_one_letter_code
_entity_poly.pdbx_strand_id
1 'polypeptide(L)'
;MNLDQFKPLTVYTIYIASTPEKVWEALTSAEFSRQYFFGNAVEVEPRLGGAFVVRTPDGALHISGEVLAYDPPRKLSVTFNVN
;
A
#
# COMPACT_ATOMS: atom_id res chain seq x y z
N MET A 1 -13.80 -7.43 9.40
CA MET A 1 -12.78 -7.78 10.42
C MET A 1 -12.85 -6.72 11.51
N ASN A 2 -12.88 -7.10 12.80
CA ASN A 2 -12.72 -6.13 13.88
C ASN A 2 -11.22 -5.85 14.05
N LEU A 3 -10.77 -4.65 13.67
CA LEU A 3 -9.35 -4.29 13.69
C LEU A 3 -8.79 -4.15 15.11
N ASP A 4 -9.64 -3.86 16.10
CA ASP A 4 -9.21 -3.69 17.49
C ASP A 4 -8.75 -5.01 18.15
N GLN A 5 -9.15 -6.14 17.56
CA GLN A 5 -8.77 -7.49 18.03
C GLN A 5 -7.77 -8.18 17.09
N PHE A 6 -7.36 -7.51 16.00
CA PHE A 6 -6.43 -8.08 15.05
C PHE A 6 -5.04 -8.22 15.68
N LYS A 7 -4.51 -9.44 15.66
CA LYS A 7 -3.12 -9.73 16.04
C LYS A 7 -2.36 -10.16 14.79
N PRO A 8 -1.33 -9.41 14.35
CA PRO A 8 -0.54 -9.80 13.19
C PRO A 8 0.22 -11.09 13.49
N LEU A 9 0.20 -12.03 12.55
CA LEU A 9 1.03 -13.24 12.62
C LEU A 9 2.50 -12.91 12.37
N THR A 10 2.75 -11.91 11.54
CA THR A 10 4.09 -11.50 11.12
C THR A 10 4.21 -9.98 11.15
N VAL A 11 5.32 -9.48 11.69
CA VAL A 11 5.66 -8.06 11.73
C VAL A 11 7.08 -7.88 11.22
N TYR A 12 7.26 -7.00 10.24
CA TYR A 12 8.56 -6.59 9.73
C TYR A 12 8.82 -5.12 10.06
N THR A 13 10.07 -4.79 10.36
CA THR A 13 10.51 -3.41 10.57
C THR A 13 11.77 -3.17 9.78
N ILE A 14 11.77 -2.10 9.00
CA ILE A 14 12.91 -1.65 8.20
C ILE A 14 13.16 -0.17 8.48
N TYR A 15 14.41 0.25 8.37
CA TYR A 15 14.80 1.66 8.50
C TYR A 15 15.25 2.17 7.14
N ILE A 16 14.64 3.27 6.70
CA ILE A 16 14.91 3.90 5.40
C ILE A 16 15.49 5.29 5.66
N ALA A 17 16.68 5.57 5.12
CA ALA A 17 17.33 6.87 5.22
C ALA A 17 16.70 7.88 4.25
N SER A 18 15.47 8.32 4.53
CA SER A 18 14.69 9.28 3.75
C SER A 18 13.73 10.06 4.64
N THR A 19 12.92 10.96 4.06
CA THR A 19 11.85 11.65 4.80
C THR A 19 10.55 10.84 4.77
N PRO A 20 9.67 10.97 5.79
CA PRO A 20 8.37 10.29 5.80
C PRO A 20 7.54 10.57 4.54
N GLU A 21 7.60 11.79 4.00
CA GLU A 21 6.84 12.20 2.82
C GLU A 21 7.28 11.44 1.57
N LYS A 22 8.61 11.28 1.38
CA LYS A 22 9.15 10.52 0.26
C LYS A 22 8.83 9.03 0.38
N VAL A 23 8.86 8.48 1.59
CA VAL A 23 8.47 7.09 1.84
C VAL A 23 6.96 6.91 1.58
N TRP A 24 6.14 7.86 2.02
CA TRP A 24 4.71 7.85 1.77
C TRP A 24 4.40 7.85 0.28
N GLU A 25 5.01 8.78 -0.47
CA GLU A 25 4.87 8.86 -1.91
C GLU A 25 5.29 7.55 -2.58
N ALA A 26 6.40 6.94 -2.15
CA ALA A 26 6.84 5.64 -2.65
C ALA A 26 5.76 4.55 -2.48
N LEU A 27 5.09 4.53 -1.31
CA LEU A 27 4.05 3.55 -0.99
C LEU A 27 2.72 3.80 -1.71
N THR A 28 2.40 5.03 -2.12
CA THR A 28 1.08 5.39 -2.66
C THR A 28 1.07 5.83 -4.12
N SER A 29 2.25 6.03 -4.74
CA SER A 29 2.38 6.51 -6.12
C SER A 29 2.80 5.40 -7.07
N ALA A 30 2.05 5.28 -8.17
CA ALA A 30 2.41 4.40 -9.28
C ALA A 30 3.72 4.80 -9.97
N GLU A 31 4.15 6.07 -9.91
CA GLU A 31 5.42 6.51 -10.49
C GLU A 31 6.61 5.90 -9.74
N PHE A 32 6.55 5.89 -8.41
CA PHE A 32 7.61 5.34 -7.58
C PHE A 32 7.53 3.82 -7.48
N SER A 33 6.34 3.25 -7.28
CA SER A 33 6.19 1.81 -7.09
C SER A 33 6.73 1.02 -8.29
N ARG A 34 6.59 1.55 -9.52
CA ARG A 34 7.15 0.93 -10.73
C ARG A 34 8.67 0.75 -10.66
N GLN A 35 9.38 1.59 -9.95
CA GLN A 35 10.85 1.57 -9.88
C GLN A 35 11.40 0.46 -8.98
N TYR A 36 10.67 0.09 -7.91
CA TYR A 36 11.17 -0.86 -6.91
C TYR A 36 10.27 -2.08 -6.70
N PHE A 37 9.03 -2.05 -7.20
CA PHE A 37 8.06 -3.12 -7.06
C PHE A 37 7.86 -3.88 -8.38
N PHE A 38 8.96 -4.28 -9.00
CA PHE A 38 8.98 -5.11 -10.23
C PHE A 38 8.20 -4.53 -11.41
N GLY A 39 8.14 -3.20 -11.54
CA GLY A 39 7.35 -2.53 -12.57
C GLY A 39 5.86 -2.43 -12.27
N ASN A 40 5.39 -2.91 -11.11
CA ASN A 40 3.99 -2.84 -10.73
C ASN A 40 3.57 -1.43 -10.27
N ALA A 41 2.36 -1.04 -10.63
CA ALA A 41 1.77 0.25 -10.29
C ALA A 41 0.84 0.13 -9.09
N VAL A 42 1.14 0.84 -7.99
CA VAL A 42 0.26 0.97 -6.83
C VAL A 42 -0.73 2.11 -7.06
N GLU A 43 -2.00 1.84 -6.84
CA GLU A 43 -3.12 2.77 -6.93
C GLU A 43 -3.88 2.74 -5.60
N VAL A 44 -4.04 3.90 -4.95
CA VAL A 44 -4.72 4.03 -3.66
C VAL A 44 -5.75 5.15 -3.71
N GLU A 45 -7.01 4.84 -3.41
CA GLU A 45 -8.01 5.87 -3.17
C GLU A 45 -7.85 6.46 -1.76
N PRO A 46 -7.64 7.78 -1.61
CA PRO A 46 -7.20 8.39 -0.34
C PRO A 46 -8.35 8.61 0.65
N ARG A 47 -9.06 7.55 1.02
CA ARG A 47 -10.18 7.58 1.96
C ARG A 47 -10.39 6.22 2.62
N LEU A 48 -11.04 6.21 3.78
CA LEU A 48 -11.50 4.96 4.40
C LEU A 48 -12.49 4.24 3.46
N GLY A 49 -12.30 2.95 3.26
CA GLY A 49 -13.04 2.14 2.31
C GLY A 49 -12.74 2.45 0.84
N GLY A 50 -11.63 3.13 0.56
CA GLY A 50 -11.11 3.34 -0.78
C GLY A 50 -10.49 2.07 -1.36
N ALA A 51 -10.44 1.94 -2.69
CA ALA A 51 -9.75 0.84 -3.34
C ALA A 51 -8.22 0.91 -3.13
N PHE A 52 -7.60 -0.23 -2.84
CA PHE A 52 -6.16 -0.46 -2.98
C PHE A 52 -5.94 -1.47 -4.12
N VAL A 53 -5.23 -1.07 -5.16
CA VAL A 53 -5.00 -1.88 -6.36
C VAL A 53 -3.52 -1.89 -6.68
N VAL A 54 -3.01 -3.05 -7.06
CA VAL A 54 -1.71 -3.15 -7.73
C VAL A 54 -1.93 -3.70 -9.13
N ARG A 55 -1.39 -3.01 -10.12
CA ARG A 55 -1.39 -3.47 -11.52
C ARG A 55 -0.03 -3.97 -11.95
N THR A 56 -0.01 -5.03 -12.75
CA THR A 56 1.18 -5.47 -13.49
C THR A 56 1.58 -4.44 -14.55
N PRO A 57 2.80 -4.54 -15.12
CA PRO A 57 3.27 -3.59 -16.15
C PRO A 57 2.37 -3.52 -17.39
N ASP A 58 1.66 -4.60 -17.72
CA ASP A 58 0.67 -4.66 -18.82
C ASP A 58 -0.72 -4.11 -18.43
N GLY A 59 -0.89 -3.66 -17.19
CA GLY A 59 -2.12 -3.05 -16.68
C GLY A 59 -3.13 -4.03 -16.06
N ALA A 60 -2.85 -5.34 -16.08
CA ALA A 60 -3.73 -6.33 -15.47
C ALA A 60 -3.79 -6.18 -13.94
N LEU A 61 -4.92 -6.58 -13.35
CA LEU A 61 -5.10 -6.57 -11.91
C LEU A 61 -4.25 -7.68 -11.27
N HIS A 62 -3.32 -7.31 -10.40
CA HIS A 62 -2.47 -8.26 -9.67
C HIS A 62 -2.96 -8.46 -8.24
N ILE A 63 -3.18 -7.36 -7.53
CA ILE A 63 -3.63 -7.36 -6.14
C ILE A 63 -4.83 -6.44 -6.02
N SER A 64 -5.80 -6.89 -5.23
CA SER A 64 -6.96 -6.09 -4.85
C SER A 64 -7.09 -5.99 -3.32
N GLY A 65 -7.64 -4.88 -2.86
CA GLY A 65 -7.83 -4.60 -1.45
C GLY A 65 -8.61 -3.32 -1.20
N GLU A 66 -8.74 -2.99 0.08
CA GLU A 66 -9.48 -1.85 0.61
C GLU A 66 -8.62 -1.11 1.63
N VAL A 67 -8.70 0.22 1.63
CA VAL A 67 -8.03 1.11 2.58
C VAL A 67 -8.77 1.12 3.91
N LEU A 68 -8.07 0.68 4.95
CA LEU A 68 -8.53 0.60 6.35
C LEU A 68 -8.08 1.80 7.19
N ALA A 69 -7.01 2.48 6.79
CA ALA A 69 -6.56 3.75 7.37
C ALA A 69 -5.73 4.52 6.35
N TYR A 70 -5.95 5.83 6.27
CA TYR A 70 -5.21 6.75 5.40
C TYR A 70 -4.93 8.06 6.16
N ASP A 71 -3.75 8.12 6.79
CA ASP A 71 -3.28 9.27 7.59
C ASP A 71 -1.86 9.65 7.12
N PRO A 72 -1.73 10.42 6.03
CA PRO A 72 -0.43 10.78 5.46
C PRO A 72 0.37 11.73 6.37
N PRO A 73 1.70 11.58 6.49
CA PRO A 73 2.54 10.49 5.97
C PRO A 73 2.78 9.37 7.00
N ARG A 74 1.91 9.23 8.02
CA ARG A 74 2.18 8.45 9.24
C ARG A 74 1.65 7.02 9.20
N LYS A 75 0.48 6.79 8.59
CA LYS A 75 -0.18 5.48 8.62
C LYS A 75 -1.01 5.19 7.37
N LEU A 76 -0.66 4.12 6.69
CA LEU A 76 -1.46 3.47 5.66
C LEU A 76 -1.75 2.04 6.13
N SER A 77 -3.01 1.62 6.08
CA SER A 77 -3.39 0.23 6.31
C SER A 77 -4.35 -0.20 5.22
N VAL A 78 -4.08 -1.35 4.62
CA VAL A 78 -4.87 -1.90 3.51
C VAL A 78 -5.10 -3.39 3.72
N THR A 79 -6.21 -3.91 3.21
CA THR A 79 -6.31 -5.33 2.91
C THR A 79 -5.54 -5.64 1.63
N PHE A 80 -5.15 -6.90 1.46
CA PHE A 80 -4.33 -7.32 0.33
C PHE A 80 -4.72 -8.75 -0.03
N ASN A 81 -5.27 -8.93 -1.23
CA ASN A 81 -5.61 -10.23 -1.78
C ASN A 81 -4.87 -10.42 -3.11
N VAL A 82 -4.03 -11.46 -3.18
CA VAL A 82 -3.38 -11.91 -4.40
C VAL A 82 -4.25 -13.03 -4.95
N ASN A 83 -4.75 -12.86 -6.17
CA ASN A 83 -5.42 -13.95 -6.87
C ASN A 83 -4.40 -14.92 -7.45
#